data_AF-W6JU56-F1
#
_entry.id   AF-W6JU56-F1
#
_cell.length_a   1.000
_cell.length_b   1.000
_cell.length_c   1.000
_cell.angle_alpha   90.00
_cell.angle_beta   90.00
_cell.angle_gamma   90.00
#
_symmetry.space_group_name_H-M   'P 1'
#
loop_
_entity.id
_entity.type
_entity.pdbx_description
1 polymer ?
#
loop_
_entity_poly.entity_id
_entity_poly.type
_entity_poly.pdbx_seq_one_letter_code
_entity_poly.pdbx_strand_id
1 'polypeptide(L)'
;MGVWSHFAYADAPDHPTVRQQQERFVEAVAELEREGVHPQLRHLANSAATLTNPSAHYDLVRPGLAVYGLSPTPDLASSADYGLREAMRLVARLSLVKDIPQGQGVSYGHSYLTDRDTRLGLVPLGYSDGIPRNASNAGPALLDGRRLTIAGRVCMDQFLLDLGPDATAEPGDEVVLFGAGALGEPTAEDWAAATGTISYEIITRVGARVPRYYVAAAGAMVRRATVRRAGLEGIEAVELGASNPFEWYADRELVVTADDGAQLHVEIDEPQGFEGGPTVVFSHGYCLALGSWIHQRRAVVQAGFRCVAWDQRGHGRSGTGAEGHSTIDQLGSDLERVIAAAAPDGPLVLVGHSMGGMTVMALADRNPALVRDRVDAVGFVSTSAGGDGMISLGFGRMLGATLLRFGPGVLANLAARQRQWSAARSVGRDVESYLVERFSFASPVSAETVRFAADMLMGTDLKVVADFLPAFEDHDKRDALPVFGRVDALVLNGEGDVLTPPDHSQAIVDVLPNAEHVVITDAGHLVMLEHPALVDAQLLALIDRAHVEEAPAPARGRTQITDLARRHAVQLLRQKRTGQKRTGQKRTGQKRTGQERTGERKQSGTKDPV
;
A
#
# COMPACT_ATOMS: atom_id res chain seq x y z
N MET A 1 -11.03 -32.99 -14.93
CA MET A 1 -9.68 -33.50 -15.26
C MET A 1 -9.21 -32.87 -16.57
N GLY A 2 -7.97 -32.39 -16.65
CA GLY A 2 -7.41 -31.77 -17.86
C GLY A 2 -6.21 -32.54 -18.43
N VAL A 3 -5.99 -32.42 -19.74
CA VAL A 3 -4.86 -33.00 -20.49
C VAL A 3 -4.14 -31.92 -21.27
N TRP A 4 -2.81 -32.01 -21.32
CA TRP A 4 -1.99 -30.96 -21.92
C TRP A 4 -0.66 -31.47 -22.46
N SER A 5 -0.06 -30.65 -23.33
CA SER A 5 1.31 -30.77 -23.79
C SER A 5 1.88 -29.37 -24.06
N HIS A 6 3.12 -29.27 -24.52
CA HIS A 6 3.82 -28.01 -24.77
C HIS A 6 4.58 -28.04 -26.10
N PHE A 7 4.44 -26.99 -26.90
CA PHE A 7 5.19 -26.86 -28.15
C PHE A 7 6.65 -26.49 -27.92
N ALA A 8 7.55 -27.14 -28.65
CA ALA A 8 8.98 -26.82 -28.62
C ALA A 8 9.37 -25.73 -29.64
N TYR A 9 8.60 -25.58 -30.72
CA TYR A 9 8.86 -24.66 -31.85
C TYR A 9 7.69 -23.71 -32.13
N ALA A 10 6.85 -23.40 -31.13
CA ALA A 10 5.69 -22.53 -31.36
C ALA A 10 6.05 -21.12 -31.85
N ASP A 11 7.30 -20.71 -31.60
CA ASP A 11 7.91 -19.47 -32.05
C ASP A 11 8.35 -19.47 -33.52
N ALA A 12 8.38 -20.65 -34.16
CA ALA A 12 8.53 -20.83 -35.59
C ALA A 12 7.30 -21.59 -36.16
N PRO A 13 6.18 -20.90 -36.42
CA PRO A 13 4.88 -21.52 -36.72
C PRO A 13 4.91 -22.50 -37.91
N ASP A 14 5.76 -22.22 -38.90
CA ASP A 14 5.91 -23.06 -40.10
C ASP A 14 6.82 -24.28 -39.89
N HIS A 15 7.46 -24.42 -38.72
CA HIS A 15 8.34 -25.53 -38.43
C HIS A 15 7.52 -26.84 -38.36
N PRO A 16 7.92 -27.91 -39.08
CA PRO A 16 7.13 -29.14 -39.19
C PRO A 16 6.83 -29.81 -37.84
N THR A 17 7.69 -29.60 -36.84
CA THR A 17 7.48 -30.09 -35.47
C THR A 17 6.20 -29.54 -34.82
N VAL A 18 5.77 -28.31 -35.14
CA VAL A 18 4.53 -27.74 -34.59
C VAL A 18 3.35 -28.61 -34.98
N ARG A 19 3.22 -28.91 -36.29
CA ARG A 19 2.16 -29.80 -36.80
C ARG A 19 2.26 -31.19 -36.19
N GLN A 20 3.45 -31.79 -36.16
CA GLN A 20 3.65 -33.14 -35.59
C GLN A 20 3.29 -33.22 -34.10
N GLN A 21 3.64 -32.20 -33.30
CA GLN A 21 3.28 -32.17 -31.88
C GLN A 21 1.77 -32.03 -31.69
N GLN A 22 1.10 -31.27 -32.55
CA GLN A 22 -0.35 -31.11 -32.51
C GLN A 22 -1.08 -32.39 -32.92
N GLU A 23 -0.65 -33.06 -33.99
CA GLU A 23 -1.18 -34.36 -34.42
C GLU A 23 -1.03 -35.41 -33.32
N ARG A 24 0.17 -35.53 -32.72
CA ARG A 24 0.41 -36.45 -31.60
C ARG A 24 -0.42 -36.14 -30.37
N PHE A 25 -0.69 -34.86 -30.09
CA PHE A 25 -1.57 -34.48 -28.99
C PHE A 25 -3.00 -34.96 -29.25
N VAL A 26 -3.51 -34.80 -30.48
CA VAL A 26 -4.84 -35.30 -30.86
C VAL A 26 -4.92 -36.82 -30.75
N GLU A 27 -3.89 -37.54 -31.23
CA GLU A 27 -3.81 -39.00 -31.11
C GLU A 27 -3.84 -39.47 -29.65
N ALA A 28 -3.07 -38.82 -28.77
CA ALA A 28 -3.03 -39.16 -27.34
C ALA A 28 -4.36 -38.89 -26.64
N VAL A 29 -5.06 -37.80 -26.99
CA VAL A 29 -6.40 -37.52 -26.46
C VAL A 29 -7.40 -38.59 -26.92
N ALA A 30 -7.36 -38.98 -28.20
CA ALA A 30 -8.22 -40.03 -28.72
C ALA A 30 -7.92 -41.41 -28.09
N GLU A 31 -6.68 -41.68 -27.70
CA GLU A 31 -6.33 -42.88 -26.93
C GLU A 31 -6.95 -42.87 -25.54
N LEU A 32 -6.86 -41.76 -24.81
CA LEU A 32 -7.52 -41.62 -23.50
C LEU A 32 -9.04 -41.84 -23.61
N GLU A 33 -9.68 -41.25 -24.62
CA GLU A 33 -11.12 -41.39 -24.85
C GLU A 33 -11.54 -42.84 -25.13
N ARG A 34 -10.71 -43.62 -25.84
CA ARG A 34 -10.96 -45.06 -26.08
C ARG A 34 -10.90 -45.89 -24.80
N GLU A 35 -10.09 -45.49 -23.83
CA GLU A 35 -9.98 -46.12 -22.51
C GLU A 35 -11.06 -45.62 -21.51
N GLY A 36 -12.06 -44.86 -21.97
CA GLY A 36 -13.15 -44.35 -21.15
C GLY A 36 -12.81 -43.10 -20.34
N VAL A 37 -11.66 -42.46 -20.62
CA VAL A 37 -11.26 -41.21 -20.00
C VAL A 37 -11.69 -40.04 -20.89
N HIS A 38 -12.57 -39.18 -20.38
CA HIS A 38 -13.03 -37.98 -21.09
C HIS A 38 -12.47 -36.71 -20.44
N PRO A 39 -11.37 -36.12 -20.96
CA PRO A 39 -10.82 -34.88 -20.43
C PRO A 39 -11.81 -33.72 -20.60
N GLN A 40 -11.99 -32.92 -19.54
CA GLN A 40 -12.85 -31.73 -19.55
C GLN A 40 -12.13 -30.50 -20.10
N LEU A 41 -10.80 -30.49 -20.07
CA LEU A 41 -9.97 -29.40 -20.57
C LEU A 41 -8.80 -29.97 -21.36
N ARG A 42 -8.67 -29.56 -22.61
CA ARG A 42 -7.52 -29.82 -23.47
C ARG A 42 -6.83 -28.49 -23.73
N HIS A 43 -5.52 -28.44 -23.51
CA HIS A 43 -4.76 -27.22 -23.75
C HIS A 43 -3.34 -27.49 -24.23
N LEU A 44 -2.96 -26.82 -25.32
CA LEU A 44 -1.65 -27.01 -25.97
C LEU A 44 -0.90 -25.67 -26.15
N ALA A 45 -1.60 -24.61 -26.55
CA ALA A 45 -0.99 -23.34 -26.89
C ALA A 45 -0.34 -22.60 -25.70
N ASN A 46 0.93 -22.23 -25.86
CA ASN A 46 1.64 -21.21 -25.08
C ASN A 46 1.47 -19.82 -25.73
N SER A 47 2.18 -18.77 -25.27
CA SER A 47 2.08 -17.41 -25.84
C SER A 47 2.20 -17.39 -27.37
N ALA A 48 3.21 -18.04 -27.93
CA ALA A 48 3.47 -18.00 -29.37
C ALA A 48 2.33 -18.66 -30.15
N ALA A 49 1.98 -19.91 -29.82
CA ALA A 49 0.88 -20.60 -30.48
C ALA A 49 -0.49 -19.92 -30.23
N THR A 50 -0.66 -19.21 -29.13
CA THR A 50 -1.87 -18.40 -28.90
C THR A 50 -2.02 -17.31 -29.96
N LEU A 51 -0.91 -16.66 -30.34
CA LEU A 51 -0.89 -15.57 -31.31
C LEU A 51 -0.83 -16.06 -32.76
N THR A 52 -0.22 -17.21 -33.03
CA THR A 52 0.11 -17.66 -34.40
C THR A 52 -0.65 -18.90 -34.88
N ASN A 53 -1.20 -19.73 -33.98
CA ASN A 53 -1.85 -20.99 -34.34
C ASN A 53 -3.21 -21.21 -33.63
N PRO A 54 -4.30 -20.62 -34.16
CA PRO A 54 -5.65 -20.78 -33.63
C PRO A 54 -6.13 -22.24 -33.51
N SER A 55 -5.62 -23.14 -34.35
CA SER A 55 -6.02 -24.55 -34.32
C SER A 55 -5.55 -25.30 -33.06
N ALA A 56 -4.59 -24.73 -32.33
CA ALA A 56 -4.03 -25.31 -31.11
C ALA A 56 -4.65 -24.76 -29.79
N HIS A 57 -5.71 -23.96 -29.89
CA HIS A 57 -6.35 -23.33 -28.72
C HIS A 57 -7.16 -24.30 -27.87
N TYR A 58 -7.82 -25.27 -28.52
CA TYR A 58 -8.70 -26.25 -27.86
C TYR A 58 -9.64 -25.58 -26.83
N ASP A 59 -9.68 -26.07 -25.59
CA ASP A 59 -10.60 -25.58 -24.56
C ASP A 59 -9.99 -24.45 -23.70
N LEU A 60 -8.65 -24.34 -23.66
CA LEU A 60 -7.91 -23.37 -22.86
C LEU A 60 -6.54 -23.06 -23.50
N VAL A 61 -6.12 -21.79 -23.45
CA VAL A 61 -4.77 -21.33 -23.83
C VAL A 61 -3.95 -20.91 -22.60
N ARG A 62 -2.61 -20.95 -22.70
CA ARG A 62 -1.70 -20.61 -21.60
C ARG A 62 -0.71 -19.49 -21.99
N PRO A 63 -1.18 -18.25 -22.20
CA PRO A 63 -0.30 -17.12 -22.48
C PRO A 63 0.53 -16.79 -21.23
N GLY A 64 1.85 -16.76 -21.40
CA GLY A 64 2.82 -16.33 -20.39
C GLY A 64 3.37 -14.95 -20.74
N LEU A 65 4.47 -14.90 -21.51
CA LEU A 65 5.11 -13.65 -21.93
C LEU A 65 4.16 -12.63 -22.58
N ALA A 66 3.20 -13.08 -23.38
CA ALA A 66 2.25 -12.18 -24.03
C ALA A 66 1.39 -11.38 -23.02
N VAL A 67 1.16 -11.93 -21.81
CA VAL A 67 0.47 -11.21 -20.72
C VAL A 67 1.28 -10.01 -20.22
N TYR A 68 2.61 -10.10 -20.28
CA TYR A 68 3.52 -8.99 -19.95
C TYR A 68 3.70 -8.00 -21.11
N GLY A 69 3.00 -8.23 -22.22
CA GLY A 69 3.00 -7.34 -23.37
C GLY A 69 4.20 -7.51 -24.30
N LEU A 70 4.92 -8.63 -24.22
CA LEU A 70 6.12 -8.89 -25.00
C LEU A 70 5.87 -9.97 -26.06
N SER A 71 6.40 -9.75 -27.26
CA SER A 71 6.30 -10.72 -28.35
C SER A 71 7.12 -11.98 -28.05
N PRO A 72 6.52 -13.17 -28.10
CA PRO A 72 7.25 -14.43 -28.01
C PRO A 72 7.95 -14.81 -29.32
N THR A 73 7.78 -14.03 -30.38
CA THR A 73 8.31 -14.27 -31.74
C THR A 73 8.79 -12.96 -32.37
N PRO A 74 9.82 -12.31 -31.78
CA PRO A 74 10.28 -11.00 -32.23
C PRO A 74 10.75 -10.99 -33.70
N ASP A 75 11.23 -12.13 -34.22
CA ASP A 75 11.64 -12.28 -35.63
C ASP A 75 10.46 -12.29 -36.63
N LEU A 76 9.24 -12.58 -36.14
CA LEU A 76 8.04 -12.61 -36.99
C LEU A 76 7.26 -11.29 -36.90
N ALA A 77 7.09 -10.78 -35.68
CA ALA A 77 6.29 -9.60 -35.41
C ALA A 77 6.66 -9.02 -34.04
N SER A 78 6.73 -7.69 -33.97
CA SER A 78 6.98 -6.98 -32.72
C SER A 78 5.79 -7.08 -31.76
N SER A 79 6.00 -6.69 -30.50
CA SER A 79 4.90 -6.58 -29.52
C SER A 79 3.78 -5.67 -30.04
N ALA A 80 4.13 -4.57 -30.72
CA ALA A 80 3.17 -3.61 -31.26
C ALA A 80 2.34 -4.20 -32.41
N ASP A 81 2.94 -5.04 -33.27
CA ASP A 81 2.24 -5.69 -34.38
C ASP A 81 1.14 -6.64 -33.88
N TYR A 82 1.38 -7.31 -32.74
CA TYR A 82 0.38 -8.13 -32.05
C TYR A 82 -0.61 -7.33 -31.19
N GLY A 83 -0.48 -6.00 -31.13
CA GLY A 83 -1.30 -5.14 -30.25
C GLY A 83 -1.01 -5.33 -28.76
N LEU A 84 0.13 -5.94 -28.42
CA LEU A 84 0.56 -6.14 -27.04
C LEU A 84 1.07 -4.82 -26.44
N ARG A 85 0.83 -4.65 -25.14
CA ARG A 85 1.25 -3.45 -24.38
C ARG A 85 2.18 -3.87 -23.26
N GLU A 86 3.45 -3.51 -23.37
CA GLU A 86 4.45 -3.84 -22.37
C GLU A 86 4.04 -3.35 -20.98
N ALA A 87 4.06 -4.26 -20.01
CA ALA A 87 3.60 -4.01 -18.65
C ALA A 87 4.72 -3.46 -17.73
N MET A 88 5.99 -3.66 -18.10
CA MET A 88 7.14 -3.38 -17.23
C MET A 88 7.97 -2.20 -17.75
N ARG A 89 8.37 -1.33 -16.83
CA ARG A 89 9.38 -0.27 -17.06
C ARG A 89 10.38 -0.29 -15.92
N LEU A 90 11.67 -0.47 -16.22
CA LEU A 90 12.75 -0.46 -15.23
C LEU A 90 13.48 0.89 -15.28
N VAL A 91 13.48 1.59 -14.16
CA VAL A 91 14.13 2.90 -13.99
C VAL A 91 15.04 2.90 -12.77
N ALA A 92 16.07 3.74 -12.81
CA ALA A 92 16.95 4.05 -11.70
C ALA A 92 17.21 5.56 -11.64
N ARG A 93 17.87 6.02 -10.59
CA ARG A 93 18.39 7.39 -10.50
C ARG A 93 19.89 7.37 -10.43
N LEU A 94 20.55 8.33 -11.07
CA LEU A 94 21.98 8.53 -10.85
C LEU A 94 22.24 8.79 -9.36
N SER A 95 23.12 8.02 -8.73
CA SER A 95 23.49 8.23 -7.32
C SER A 95 24.71 9.14 -7.18
N LEU A 96 25.56 9.19 -8.22
CA LEU A 96 26.74 10.02 -8.30
C LEU A 96 26.99 10.43 -9.76
N VAL A 97 27.40 11.69 -9.95
CA VAL A 97 27.97 12.18 -11.20
C VAL A 97 29.34 12.77 -10.88
N LYS A 98 30.36 12.40 -11.67
CA LYS A 98 31.73 12.84 -11.44
C LYS A 98 32.44 13.14 -12.75
N ASP A 99 33.21 14.23 -12.75
CA ASP A 99 34.12 14.59 -13.84
C ASP A 99 35.36 13.70 -13.79
N ILE A 100 35.72 13.14 -14.93
CA ILE A 100 36.77 12.14 -15.10
C ILE A 100 37.64 12.54 -16.28
N PRO A 101 38.98 12.61 -16.10
CA PRO A 101 39.88 12.99 -17.18
C PRO A 101 39.94 11.89 -18.26
N GLN A 102 40.39 12.28 -19.45
CA GLN A 102 40.80 11.36 -20.51
C GLN A 102 41.83 10.33 -19.99
N GLY A 103 41.76 9.10 -20.48
CA GLY A 103 42.69 8.01 -20.17
C GLY A 103 42.44 7.31 -18.83
N GLN A 104 41.32 7.60 -18.17
CA GLN A 104 40.94 6.94 -16.92
C GLN A 104 40.26 5.60 -17.22
N GLY A 105 40.76 4.54 -16.59
CA GLY A 105 40.12 3.22 -16.63
C GLY A 105 38.85 3.19 -15.77
N VAL A 106 37.77 2.63 -16.30
CA VAL A 106 36.44 2.61 -15.67
C VAL A 106 36.05 1.19 -15.22
N SER A 107 35.57 1.08 -13.98
CA SER A 107 35.15 -0.17 -13.33
C SER A 107 36.25 -1.24 -13.24
N TYR A 108 35.90 -2.45 -12.81
CA TYR A 108 36.83 -3.56 -12.63
C TYR A 108 37.57 -3.93 -13.91
N GLY A 109 38.89 -4.09 -13.81
CA GLY A 109 39.74 -4.48 -14.92
C GLY A 109 39.85 -3.43 -16.03
N HIS A 110 39.29 -2.24 -15.84
CA HIS A 110 39.41 -1.10 -16.75
C HIS A 110 39.11 -1.46 -18.21
N SER A 111 38.07 -2.28 -18.44
CA SER A 111 37.65 -2.72 -19.79
C SER A 111 36.98 -1.61 -20.61
N TYR A 112 36.90 -0.41 -20.04
CA TYR A 112 36.50 0.82 -20.69
C TYR A 112 37.49 1.89 -20.27
N LEU A 113 37.96 2.66 -21.25
CA LEU A 113 38.93 3.74 -21.08
C LEU A 113 38.30 5.01 -21.62
N THR A 114 38.28 6.09 -20.82
CA THR A 114 37.76 7.37 -21.29
C THR A 114 38.64 7.91 -22.41
N ASP A 115 38.05 8.18 -23.59
CA ASP A 115 38.76 8.69 -24.76
C ASP A 115 38.88 10.22 -24.77
N ARG A 116 38.16 10.89 -23.87
CA ARG A 116 38.12 12.33 -23.63
C ARG A 116 37.82 12.62 -22.16
N ASP A 117 38.04 13.86 -21.75
CA ASP A 117 37.48 14.37 -20.49
C ASP A 117 35.95 14.21 -20.55
N THR A 118 35.36 13.60 -19.54
CA THR A 118 33.96 13.22 -19.54
C THR A 118 33.35 13.25 -18.15
N ARG A 119 32.03 13.12 -18.06
CA ARG A 119 31.31 12.90 -16.81
C ARG A 119 30.82 11.45 -16.77
N LEU A 120 31.07 10.75 -15.68
CA LEU A 120 30.52 9.42 -15.44
C LEU A 120 29.33 9.50 -14.48
N GLY A 121 28.24 8.83 -14.84
CA GLY A 121 27.07 8.66 -13.99
C GLY A 121 27.02 7.26 -13.40
N LEU A 122 26.85 7.15 -12.08
CA LEU A 122 26.68 5.88 -11.38
C LEU A 122 25.21 5.51 -11.26
N VAL A 123 24.85 4.33 -11.77
CA VAL A 123 23.52 3.76 -11.64
C VAL A 123 23.55 2.67 -10.55
N PRO A 124 22.74 2.78 -9.48
CA PRO A 124 22.73 1.85 -8.36
C PRO A 124 21.89 0.59 -8.66
N LEU A 125 22.19 -0.06 -9.77
CA LEU A 125 21.68 -1.39 -10.12
C LEU A 125 22.84 -2.22 -10.66
N GLY A 126 22.95 -3.47 -10.26
CA GLY A 126 23.96 -4.38 -10.78
C GLY A 126 23.45 -5.79 -11.01
N TYR A 127 24.36 -6.76 -11.11
CA TYR A 127 23.97 -8.13 -11.42
C TYR A 127 23.18 -8.83 -10.32
N SER A 128 23.27 -8.39 -9.05
CA SER A 128 22.40 -8.89 -7.99
C SER A 128 20.96 -8.36 -8.08
N ASP A 129 20.76 -7.30 -8.86
CA ASP A 129 19.46 -6.68 -9.11
C ASP A 129 18.83 -7.16 -10.42
N GLY A 130 19.56 -8.01 -11.18
CA GLY A 130 19.10 -8.61 -12.43
C GLY A 130 19.78 -8.08 -13.68
N ILE A 131 20.68 -7.10 -13.59
CA ILE A 131 21.39 -6.58 -14.75
C ILE A 131 22.40 -7.63 -15.26
N PRO A 132 22.29 -8.15 -16.49
CA PRO A 132 23.19 -9.19 -16.96
C PRO A 132 24.65 -8.74 -16.91
N ARG A 133 25.54 -9.55 -16.33
CA ARG A 133 26.97 -9.18 -16.24
C ARG A 133 27.62 -9.03 -17.61
N ASN A 134 27.15 -9.80 -18.61
CA ASN A 134 27.56 -9.67 -20.01
C ASN A 134 26.98 -8.44 -20.72
N ALA A 135 26.14 -7.62 -20.07
CA ALA A 135 25.77 -6.29 -20.54
C ALA A 135 26.90 -5.25 -20.35
N SER A 136 28.03 -5.64 -19.76
CA SER A 136 29.24 -4.79 -19.67
C SER A 136 29.64 -4.30 -21.06
N ASN A 137 29.75 -2.98 -21.24
CA ASN A 137 30.02 -2.33 -22.53
C ASN A 137 28.94 -2.50 -23.63
N ALA A 138 27.77 -3.07 -23.33
CA ALA A 138 26.73 -3.36 -24.32
C ALA A 138 25.32 -2.95 -23.91
N GLY A 139 25.01 -2.99 -22.61
CA GLY A 139 23.67 -2.71 -22.08
C GLY A 139 23.20 -1.29 -22.41
N PRO A 140 22.02 -1.11 -23.03
CA PRO A 140 21.51 0.20 -23.38
C PRO A 140 20.75 0.85 -22.22
N ALA A 141 20.78 2.18 -22.14
CA ALA A 141 20.00 2.97 -21.19
C ALA A 141 19.56 4.30 -21.82
N LEU A 142 18.53 4.94 -21.29
CA LEU A 142 18.09 6.28 -21.68
C LEU A 142 18.29 7.25 -20.52
N LEU A 143 18.96 8.37 -20.77
CA LEU A 143 19.03 9.51 -19.86
C LEU A 143 18.90 10.81 -20.65
N ASP A 144 18.01 11.69 -20.21
CA ASP A 144 17.73 13.00 -20.84
C ASP A 144 17.50 12.90 -22.36
N GLY A 145 16.70 11.92 -22.77
CA GLY A 145 16.38 11.66 -24.18
C GLY A 145 17.52 11.10 -25.03
N ARG A 146 18.69 10.83 -24.44
CA ARG A 146 19.84 10.24 -25.14
C ARG A 146 19.98 8.76 -24.77
N ARG A 147 20.14 7.91 -25.78
CA ARG A 147 20.54 6.51 -25.58
C ARG A 147 22.03 6.44 -25.29
N LEU A 148 22.37 5.79 -24.20
CA LEU A 148 23.72 5.56 -23.70
C LEU A 148 23.97 4.05 -23.58
N THR A 149 25.24 3.68 -23.49
CA THR A 149 25.67 2.30 -23.24
C THR A 149 26.46 2.24 -21.93
N ILE A 150 26.34 1.12 -21.21
CA ILE A 150 27.15 0.86 -20.01
C ILE A 150 28.64 1.06 -20.31
N ALA A 151 29.34 1.85 -19.49
CA ALA A 151 30.77 2.08 -19.57
C ALA A 151 31.51 1.21 -18.54
N GLY A 152 32.20 0.18 -19.01
CA GLY A 152 32.94 -0.77 -18.18
C GLY A 152 32.10 -1.94 -17.69
N ARG A 153 32.58 -2.61 -16.64
CA ARG A 153 31.93 -3.81 -16.09
C ARG A 153 30.73 -3.48 -15.21
N VAL A 154 29.66 -4.25 -15.39
CA VAL A 154 28.54 -4.34 -14.43
C VAL A 154 29.05 -4.98 -13.13
N CYS A 155 28.89 -4.29 -12.01
CA CYS A 155 29.24 -4.76 -10.67
C CYS A 155 28.03 -5.41 -9.99
N MET A 156 28.20 -5.84 -8.73
CA MET A 156 27.12 -6.50 -7.97
C MET A 156 25.89 -5.60 -7.85
N ASP A 157 26.10 -4.36 -7.38
CA ASP A 157 25.01 -3.44 -7.04
C ASP A 157 24.99 -2.15 -7.89
N GLN A 158 25.88 -2.04 -8.90
CA GLN A 158 26.01 -0.80 -9.68
C GLN A 158 26.69 -1.00 -11.05
N PHE A 159 26.46 -0.06 -11.96
CA PHE A 159 27.26 0.14 -13.17
C PHE A 159 27.42 1.64 -13.49
N LEU A 160 28.27 1.96 -14.47
CA LEU A 160 28.55 3.33 -14.88
C LEU A 160 28.06 3.60 -16.30
N LEU A 161 27.66 4.84 -16.55
CA LEU A 161 27.37 5.39 -17.88
C LEU A 161 28.36 6.51 -18.16
N ASP A 162 28.92 6.54 -19.37
CA ASP A 162 29.64 7.71 -19.88
C ASP A 162 28.63 8.73 -20.41
N LEU A 163 28.53 9.88 -19.74
CA LEU A 163 27.55 10.91 -20.03
C LEU A 163 28.07 11.91 -21.08
N GLY A 164 29.39 11.95 -21.31
CA GLY A 164 30.06 12.94 -22.15
C GLY A 164 30.44 14.24 -21.42
N PRO A 165 31.32 15.06 -22.04
CA PRO A 165 31.86 16.29 -21.44
C PRO A 165 30.79 17.36 -21.17
N ASP A 166 29.81 17.49 -22.07
CA ASP A 166 28.78 18.54 -21.99
C ASP A 166 27.52 18.08 -21.22
N ALA A 167 27.59 16.93 -20.55
CA ALA A 167 26.44 16.43 -19.80
C ALA A 167 26.09 17.37 -18.65
N THR A 168 24.82 17.78 -18.58
CA THR A 168 24.27 18.56 -17.46
C THR A 168 23.57 17.69 -16.43
N ALA A 169 23.71 16.36 -16.54
CA ALA A 169 23.05 15.42 -15.66
C ALA A 169 23.62 15.52 -14.25
N GLU A 170 22.76 15.34 -13.25
CA GLU A 170 23.08 15.46 -11.84
C GLU A 170 22.59 14.24 -11.05
N PRO A 171 23.14 14.00 -9.84
CA PRO A 171 22.59 12.99 -8.95
C PRO A 171 21.08 13.20 -8.74
N GLY A 172 20.31 12.12 -8.89
CA GLY A 172 18.85 12.12 -8.83
C GLY A 172 18.16 12.04 -10.19
N ASP A 173 18.87 12.32 -11.29
CA ASP A 173 18.29 12.22 -12.64
C ASP A 173 17.92 10.79 -13.00
N GLU A 174 16.76 10.64 -13.67
CA GLU A 174 16.20 9.34 -14.03
C GLU A 174 16.93 8.72 -15.22
N VAL A 175 17.28 7.45 -15.07
CA VAL A 175 17.82 6.57 -16.09
C VAL A 175 16.78 5.49 -16.37
N VAL A 176 16.31 5.37 -17.61
CA VAL A 176 15.40 4.29 -18.02
C VAL A 176 16.23 3.17 -18.62
N LEU A 177 16.19 1.98 -18.04
CA LEU A 177 16.90 0.83 -18.56
C LEU A 177 16.09 0.16 -19.65
N PHE A 178 14.84 -0.18 -19.37
CA PHE A 178 13.90 -0.60 -20.41
C PHE A 178 12.46 -0.19 -20.10
N GLY A 179 11.63 -0.14 -21.14
CA GLY A 179 10.19 0.09 -21.10
C GLY A 179 9.58 -0.11 -22.49
N ALA A 180 8.36 0.39 -22.69
CA ALA A 180 7.57 0.17 -23.92
C ALA A 180 8.18 0.75 -25.21
N GLY A 181 9.33 1.43 -25.15
CA GLY A 181 10.01 2.05 -26.28
C GLY A 181 9.33 3.31 -26.84
N ALA A 182 8.15 3.68 -26.33
CA ALA A 182 7.33 4.77 -26.86
C ALA A 182 7.96 6.16 -26.73
N LEU A 183 8.92 6.35 -25.80
CA LEU A 183 9.65 7.59 -25.58
C LEU A 183 11.12 7.49 -26.03
N GLY A 184 11.46 6.45 -26.80
CA GLY A 184 12.81 6.18 -27.27
C GLY A 184 13.69 5.44 -26.26
N GLU A 185 13.15 5.02 -25.11
CA GLU A 185 13.85 4.14 -24.17
C GLU A 185 14.10 2.75 -24.79
N PRO A 186 15.13 2.01 -24.34
CA PRO A 186 15.32 0.64 -24.76
C PRO A 186 14.14 -0.27 -24.38
N THR A 187 13.90 -1.33 -25.14
CA THR A 187 12.93 -2.37 -24.77
C THR A 187 13.60 -3.54 -24.06
N ALA A 188 12.82 -4.46 -23.50
CA ALA A 188 13.37 -5.72 -22.99
C ALA A 188 14.04 -6.54 -24.12
N GLU A 189 13.57 -6.39 -25.35
CA GLU A 189 14.17 -7.02 -26.54
C GLU A 189 15.51 -6.37 -26.92
N ASP A 190 15.63 -5.04 -26.84
CA ASP A 190 16.92 -4.35 -27.04
C ASP A 190 17.99 -4.87 -26.06
N TRP A 191 17.61 -5.12 -24.80
CA TRP A 191 18.48 -5.72 -23.80
C TRP A 191 18.80 -7.19 -24.10
N ALA A 192 17.82 -7.95 -24.57
CA ALA A 192 18.00 -9.34 -24.96
C ALA A 192 19.02 -9.46 -26.11
N ALA A 193 18.86 -8.65 -27.15
CA ALA A 193 19.80 -8.56 -28.28
C ALA A 193 21.21 -8.13 -27.83
N ALA A 194 21.31 -7.11 -26.97
CA ALA A 194 22.61 -6.63 -26.46
C ALA A 194 23.35 -7.67 -25.60
N THR A 195 22.66 -8.66 -25.05
CA THR A 195 23.22 -9.67 -24.15
C THR A 195 23.16 -11.09 -24.70
N GLY A 196 22.66 -11.28 -25.93
CA GLY A 196 22.59 -12.58 -26.60
C GLY A 196 21.61 -13.55 -25.92
N THR A 197 20.46 -13.07 -25.49
CA THR A 197 19.39 -13.88 -24.89
C THR A 197 18.01 -13.47 -25.43
N ILE A 198 16.93 -13.88 -24.74
CA ILE A 198 15.53 -13.59 -25.03
C ILE A 198 14.93 -12.67 -23.97
N SER A 199 13.91 -11.89 -24.35
CA SER A 199 13.22 -10.95 -23.45
C SER A 199 12.64 -11.59 -22.19
N TYR A 200 12.24 -12.88 -22.25
CA TYR A 200 11.86 -13.67 -21.07
C TYR A 200 12.92 -13.62 -19.97
N GLU A 201 14.19 -13.84 -20.33
CA GLU A 201 15.28 -13.87 -19.37
C GLU A 201 15.53 -12.47 -18.80
N ILE A 202 15.43 -11.43 -19.63
CA ILE A 202 15.61 -10.04 -19.19
C ILE A 202 14.59 -9.66 -18.12
N ILE A 203 13.30 -9.91 -18.34
CA ILE A 203 12.27 -9.50 -17.39
C ILE A 203 12.22 -10.37 -16.12
N THR A 204 12.60 -11.64 -16.21
CA THR A 204 12.60 -12.57 -15.06
C THR A 204 13.85 -12.43 -14.19
N ARG A 205 14.96 -11.93 -14.73
CA ARG A 205 16.21 -11.67 -13.99
C ARG A 205 16.08 -10.58 -12.94
N VAL A 206 15.15 -9.64 -13.11
CA VAL A 206 14.92 -8.57 -12.14
C VAL A 206 14.59 -9.23 -10.80
N GLY A 207 15.49 -9.14 -9.83
CA GLY A 207 15.39 -9.87 -8.55
C GLY A 207 14.57 -9.11 -7.51
N ALA A 208 14.21 -9.75 -6.39
CA ALA A 208 13.37 -9.15 -5.34
C ALA A 208 13.90 -7.81 -4.76
N ARG A 209 15.23 -7.58 -4.84
CA ARG A 209 15.89 -6.33 -4.45
C ARG A 209 15.44 -5.10 -5.24
N VAL A 210 14.95 -5.29 -6.48
CA VAL A 210 14.42 -4.19 -7.29
C VAL A 210 12.94 -3.99 -6.96
N PRO A 211 12.55 -2.80 -6.48
CA PRO A 211 11.15 -2.56 -6.17
C PRO A 211 10.24 -2.55 -7.39
N ARG A 212 9.02 -3.08 -7.24
CA ARG A 212 7.98 -3.05 -8.29
C ARG A 212 6.90 -2.03 -7.96
N TYR A 213 6.45 -1.31 -8.99
CA TYR A 213 5.36 -0.34 -8.92
C TYR A 213 4.29 -0.72 -9.94
N TYR A 214 3.09 -1.03 -9.47
CA TYR A 214 1.97 -1.40 -10.33
C TYR A 214 1.11 -0.17 -10.63
N VAL A 215 0.84 0.06 -11.92
CA VAL A 215 -0.02 1.16 -12.37
C VAL A 215 -1.41 0.60 -12.64
N ALA A 216 -2.40 0.91 -11.77
CA ALA A 216 -3.77 0.44 -11.97
C ALA A 216 -4.33 0.99 -13.30
N ALA A 217 -4.84 0.08 -14.15
CA ALA A 217 -5.37 0.40 -15.46
C ALA A 217 -6.77 1.03 -15.37
N ALA A 218 -6.86 2.27 -14.88
CA ALA A 218 -8.01 3.13 -15.14
C ALA A 218 -7.77 3.91 -16.43
N GLY A 219 -8.22 3.37 -17.56
CA GLY A 219 -8.51 4.12 -18.80
C GLY A 219 -7.34 4.89 -19.42
N ALA A 220 -6.76 4.33 -20.47
CA ALA A 220 -5.87 5.04 -21.38
C ALA A 220 -6.60 6.21 -22.08
N MET A 221 -6.53 7.42 -21.53
CA MET A 221 -6.44 8.71 -22.24
C MET A 221 -6.36 9.84 -21.21
N VAL A 222 -5.54 10.85 -21.51
CA VAL A 222 -5.24 12.07 -20.74
C VAL A 222 -4.08 11.93 -19.74
N ARG A 223 -2.87 12.27 -20.21
CA ARG A 223 -1.96 13.22 -19.54
C ARG A 223 -0.82 13.63 -20.50
N ARG A 224 -1.16 14.51 -21.44
CA ARG A 224 -0.18 15.40 -22.10
C ARG A 224 0.05 16.60 -21.16
N ALA A 225 1.31 16.94 -20.93
CA ALA A 225 1.80 18.23 -20.44
C ALA A 225 1.56 18.61 -18.96
N THR A 226 2.10 17.87 -17.99
CA THR A 226 2.55 18.46 -16.70
C THR A 226 3.56 17.56 -15.95
N VAL A 227 4.74 17.27 -16.51
CA VAL A 227 5.82 16.55 -15.79
C VAL A 227 6.90 17.52 -15.24
N ARG A 228 6.68 18.83 -15.32
CA ARG A 228 7.68 19.83 -14.94
C ARG A 228 7.31 20.55 -13.63
N ARG A 229 7.09 19.83 -12.51
CA ARG A 229 7.27 20.40 -11.14
C ARG A 229 7.05 19.51 -9.91
N ALA A 230 6.59 18.26 -10.02
CA ALA A 230 6.46 17.39 -8.85
C ALA A 230 7.77 16.60 -8.66
N GLY A 231 8.54 16.99 -7.64
CA GLY A 231 9.69 16.23 -7.18
C GLY A 231 9.25 14.81 -6.79
N LEU A 232 10.11 13.85 -7.10
CA LEU A 232 9.89 12.42 -6.87
C LEU A 232 10.10 12.10 -5.38
N GLU A 233 9.17 12.55 -4.55
CA GLU A 233 8.96 12.10 -3.18
C GLU A 233 7.70 11.21 -3.17
N GLY A 234 7.84 9.91 -2.92
CA GLY A 234 6.68 9.02 -2.68
C GLY A 234 6.50 7.83 -3.62
N ILE A 235 7.57 7.16 -4.00
CA ILE A 235 7.50 5.89 -4.76
C ILE A 235 8.32 4.88 -3.94
N GLU A 236 7.63 4.05 -3.15
CA GLU A 236 8.19 3.16 -2.12
C GLU A 236 8.25 1.68 -2.54
N ALA A 237 9.37 1.05 -2.21
CA ALA A 237 9.77 -0.26 -2.68
C ALA A 237 8.85 -1.42 -2.25
N VAL A 238 8.15 -2.07 -3.19
CA VAL A 238 7.51 -3.38 -2.94
C VAL A 238 8.53 -4.49 -3.22
N GLU A 239 8.98 -5.17 -2.16
CA GLU A 239 9.74 -6.43 -2.23
C GLU A 239 8.86 -7.56 -2.78
N LEU A 240 9.33 -8.29 -3.80
CA LEU A 240 8.58 -9.43 -4.32
C LEU A 240 8.78 -10.68 -3.45
N GLY A 241 7.66 -11.05 -2.85
CA GLY A 241 7.40 -12.14 -1.91
C GLY A 241 6.08 -11.87 -1.16
N ALA A 242 5.70 -10.60 -1.00
CA ALA A 242 4.39 -10.22 -0.48
C ALA A 242 3.37 -10.09 -1.62
N SER A 243 2.20 -10.71 -1.45
CA SER A 243 0.95 -10.24 -2.04
C SER A 243 0.82 -8.73 -1.83
N ASN A 244 -0.03 -8.02 -2.60
CA ASN A 244 -0.39 -6.64 -2.24
C ASN A 244 -0.64 -6.60 -0.70
N PRO A 245 0.06 -5.74 0.05
CA PRO A 245 -0.02 -5.74 1.51
C PRO A 245 -1.46 -5.52 2.01
N PHE A 246 -2.34 -5.04 1.14
CA PHE A 246 -3.76 -4.84 1.35
C PHE A 246 -4.68 -5.84 0.59
N GLU A 247 -4.13 -6.89 -0.01
CA GLU A 247 -4.87 -7.98 -0.65
C GLU A 247 -4.98 -9.19 0.29
N TRP A 248 -6.20 -9.54 0.68
CA TRP A 248 -6.49 -10.69 1.54
C TRP A 248 -7.75 -11.38 1.02
N TYR A 249 -7.72 -12.70 0.99
CA TYR A 249 -8.84 -13.52 0.57
C TYR A 249 -9.28 -14.32 1.79
N ALA A 250 -10.52 -14.11 2.22
CA ALA A 250 -11.08 -14.86 3.32
C ALA A 250 -11.27 -16.32 2.92
N ASP A 251 -11.13 -17.22 3.90
CA ASP A 251 -11.44 -18.64 3.68
C ASP A 251 -12.93 -18.82 3.38
N ARG A 252 -13.78 -18.01 4.04
CA ARG A 252 -15.22 -18.01 3.87
C ARG A 252 -15.80 -16.60 3.94
N GLU A 253 -16.77 -16.32 3.09
CA GLU A 253 -17.60 -15.11 3.16
C GLU A 253 -19.05 -15.48 3.53
N LEU A 254 -19.72 -14.61 4.28
CA LEU A 254 -21.11 -14.75 4.71
C LEU A 254 -21.83 -13.41 4.58
N VAL A 255 -23.11 -13.46 4.22
CA VAL A 255 -24.01 -12.31 4.34
C VAL A 255 -24.98 -12.56 5.49
N VAL A 256 -24.93 -11.72 6.52
CA VAL A 256 -25.81 -11.78 7.69
C VAL A 256 -26.94 -10.78 7.53
N THR A 257 -28.19 -11.22 7.69
CA THR A 257 -29.34 -10.32 7.67
C THR A 257 -29.59 -9.76 9.08
N ALA A 258 -29.50 -8.44 9.23
CA ALA A 258 -29.82 -7.73 10.47
C ALA A 258 -31.33 -7.73 10.76
N ASP A 259 -31.72 -7.33 11.97
CA ASP A 259 -33.11 -7.30 12.44
C ASP A 259 -34.04 -6.46 11.54
N ASP A 260 -33.49 -5.42 10.92
CA ASP A 260 -34.18 -4.50 10.04
C ASP A 260 -34.02 -4.85 8.54
N GLY A 261 -33.44 -6.01 8.23
CA GLY A 261 -33.24 -6.51 6.87
C GLY A 261 -31.94 -6.05 6.20
N ALA A 262 -31.11 -5.24 6.86
CA ALA A 262 -29.80 -4.86 6.31
C ALA A 262 -28.94 -6.10 6.04
N GLN A 263 -28.27 -6.15 4.90
CA GLN A 263 -27.35 -7.22 4.54
C GLN A 263 -25.94 -6.83 4.98
N LEU A 264 -25.35 -7.60 5.89
CA LEU A 264 -24.03 -7.35 6.47
C LEU A 264 -23.01 -8.33 5.89
N HIS A 265 -21.97 -7.80 5.25
CA HIS A 265 -20.87 -8.59 4.71
C HIS A 265 -19.91 -9.00 5.83
N VAL A 266 -19.60 -10.29 5.91
CA VAL A 266 -18.76 -10.90 6.94
C VAL A 266 -17.74 -11.81 6.27
N GLU A 267 -16.49 -11.71 6.69
CA GLU A 267 -15.39 -12.55 6.28
C GLU A 267 -14.86 -13.36 7.48
N ILE A 268 -14.58 -14.64 7.24
CA ILE A 268 -14.12 -15.58 8.25
C ILE A 268 -12.81 -16.20 7.76
N ASP A 269 -11.79 -16.15 8.62
CA ASP A 269 -10.47 -16.73 8.39
C ASP A 269 -10.23 -17.81 9.46
N GLU A 270 -9.90 -19.03 9.02
CA GLU A 270 -9.71 -20.20 9.89
C GLU A 270 -8.26 -20.70 9.77
N PRO A 271 -7.51 -20.78 10.88
CA PRO A 271 -6.14 -21.28 10.83
C PRO A 271 -6.13 -22.77 10.50
N GLN A 272 -5.07 -23.21 9.82
CA GLN A 272 -4.93 -24.61 9.42
C GLN A 272 -4.96 -25.53 10.66
N GLY A 273 -5.94 -26.44 10.71
CA GLY A 273 -6.08 -27.38 11.83
C GLY A 273 -6.76 -26.78 13.07
N PHE A 274 -7.60 -25.74 12.92
CA PHE A 274 -8.40 -25.21 14.02
C PHE A 274 -9.38 -26.27 14.58
N GLU A 275 -9.11 -26.76 15.80
CA GLU A 275 -9.95 -27.76 16.50
C GLU A 275 -10.80 -27.15 17.64
N GLY A 276 -10.70 -25.83 17.84
CA GLY A 276 -11.38 -25.08 18.90
C GLY A 276 -10.48 -24.01 19.51
N GLY A 277 -11.07 -23.03 20.19
CA GLY A 277 -10.36 -21.88 20.76
C GLY A 277 -11.15 -20.58 20.58
N PRO A 278 -10.57 -19.43 20.97
CA PRO A 278 -11.23 -18.15 20.80
C PRO A 278 -11.42 -17.77 19.33
N THR A 279 -12.54 -17.11 19.05
CA THR A 279 -12.73 -16.36 17.81
C THR A 279 -12.50 -14.88 18.07
N VAL A 280 -11.57 -14.27 17.34
CA VAL A 280 -11.33 -12.83 17.36
C VAL A 280 -12.30 -12.15 16.39
N VAL A 281 -13.09 -11.19 16.87
CA VAL A 281 -14.10 -10.47 16.08
C VAL A 281 -13.70 -9.01 15.94
N PHE A 282 -13.45 -8.56 14.72
CA PHE A 282 -13.00 -7.20 14.39
C PHE A 282 -14.13 -6.31 13.89
N SER A 283 -14.29 -5.14 14.51
CA SER A 283 -15.22 -4.07 14.09
C SER A 283 -14.46 -2.81 13.70
N HIS A 284 -14.64 -2.33 12.47
CA HIS A 284 -13.85 -1.21 11.90
C HIS A 284 -14.39 0.18 12.28
N GLY A 285 -13.60 1.24 12.08
CA GLY A 285 -14.01 2.63 12.34
C GLY A 285 -14.98 3.23 11.30
N TYR A 286 -15.48 4.43 11.59
CA TYR A 286 -16.36 5.17 10.69
C TYR A 286 -15.67 5.52 9.36
N CYS A 287 -16.40 5.41 8.25
CA CYS A 287 -15.90 5.56 6.88
C CYS A 287 -14.77 4.58 6.51
N LEU A 288 -14.57 3.50 7.27
CA LEU A 288 -13.65 2.41 6.91
C LEU A 288 -14.41 1.19 6.40
N ALA A 289 -13.70 0.11 6.15
CA ALA A 289 -14.24 -1.22 5.86
C ALA A 289 -13.45 -2.28 6.65
N LEU A 290 -13.90 -3.53 6.64
CA LEU A 290 -13.23 -4.66 7.29
C LEU A 290 -11.75 -4.80 6.88
N GLY A 291 -11.39 -4.32 5.70
CA GLY A 291 -10.01 -4.30 5.19
C GLY A 291 -9.04 -3.45 6.03
N SER A 292 -9.55 -2.52 6.85
CA SER A 292 -8.72 -1.73 7.78
C SER A 292 -7.99 -2.60 8.82
N TRP A 293 -8.44 -3.84 9.05
CA TRP A 293 -7.83 -4.81 9.95
C TRP A 293 -6.89 -5.81 9.26
N ILE A 294 -6.52 -5.61 7.99
CA ILE A 294 -5.82 -6.62 7.19
C ILE A 294 -4.52 -7.15 7.82
N HIS A 295 -3.75 -6.29 8.49
CA HIS A 295 -2.52 -6.70 9.17
C HIS A 295 -2.82 -7.57 10.39
N GLN A 296 -3.79 -7.15 11.20
CA GLN A 296 -4.19 -7.85 12.42
C GLN A 296 -4.87 -9.19 12.12
N ARG A 297 -5.72 -9.25 11.09
CA ARG A 297 -6.32 -10.51 10.61
C ARG A 297 -5.25 -11.54 10.27
N ARG A 298 -4.23 -11.13 9.49
CA ARG A 298 -3.07 -11.97 9.15
C ARG A 298 -2.33 -12.45 10.41
N ALA A 299 -2.01 -11.54 11.32
CA ALA A 299 -1.25 -11.85 12.52
C ALA A 299 -2.00 -12.85 13.43
N VAL A 300 -3.31 -12.65 13.62
CA VAL A 300 -4.18 -13.53 14.43
C VAL A 300 -4.29 -14.93 13.83
N VAL A 301 -4.51 -15.04 12.52
CA VAL A 301 -4.59 -16.34 11.82
C VAL A 301 -3.24 -17.05 11.84
N GLN A 302 -2.14 -16.34 11.61
CA GLN A 302 -0.79 -16.90 11.69
C GLN A 302 -0.42 -17.38 13.10
N ALA A 303 -0.97 -16.75 14.13
CA ALA A 303 -0.84 -17.17 15.53
C ALA A 303 -1.75 -18.35 15.90
N GLY A 304 -2.56 -18.86 14.97
CA GLY A 304 -3.41 -20.05 15.19
C GLY A 304 -4.79 -19.75 15.74
N PHE A 305 -5.25 -18.48 15.69
CA PHE A 305 -6.58 -18.10 16.15
C PHE A 305 -7.56 -17.88 14.98
N ARG A 306 -8.83 -18.22 15.22
CA ARG A 306 -9.90 -17.97 14.26
C ARG A 306 -10.28 -16.49 14.26
N CYS A 307 -10.53 -15.92 13.09
CA CYS A 307 -10.80 -14.50 12.91
C CYS A 307 -12.12 -14.28 12.14
N VAL A 308 -12.91 -13.32 12.60
CA VAL A 308 -14.13 -12.82 11.93
C VAL A 308 -14.00 -11.31 11.78
N ALA A 309 -14.08 -10.80 10.57
CA ALA A 309 -14.13 -9.37 10.28
C ALA A 309 -15.40 -9.06 9.49
N TRP A 310 -16.03 -7.93 9.74
CA TRP A 310 -17.30 -7.58 9.08
C TRP A 310 -17.36 -6.11 8.72
N ASP A 311 -18.08 -5.81 7.64
CA ASP A 311 -18.40 -4.46 7.25
C ASP A 311 -19.62 -3.98 8.04
N GLN A 312 -19.46 -2.90 8.81
CA GLN A 312 -20.57 -2.27 9.51
C GLN A 312 -21.58 -1.70 8.52
N ARG A 313 -22.86 -1.60 8.90
CA ARG A 313 -23.93 -1.16 7.97
C ARG A 313 -23.57 0.12 7.23
N GLY A 314 -23.88 0.15 5.94
CA GLY A 314 -23.59 1.26 5.03
C GLY A 314 -22.11 1.47 4.66
N HIS A 315 -21.22 0.62 5.16
CA HIS A 315 -19.79 0.66 4.86
C HIS A 315 -19.37 -0.57 4.06
N GLY A 316 -18.23 -0.47 3.36
CA GLY A 316 -17.67 -1.57 2.57
C GLY A 316 -18.72 -2.20 1.62
N ARG A 317 -18.97 -3.49 1.77
CA ARG A 317 -19.97 -4.25 1.00
C ARG A 317 -21.33 -4.38 1.71
N SER A 318 -21.48 -3.86 2.93
CA SER A 318 -22.71 -3.94 3.70
C SER A 318 -23.76 -2.93 3.25
N GLY A 319 -25.02 -3.35 3.25
CA GLY A 319 -26.17 -2.46 3.01
C GLY A 319 -26.43 -1.50 4.16
N THR A 320 -27.19 -0.44 3.90
CA THR A 320 -27.49 0.62 4.88
C THR A 320 -28.61 0.27 5.88
N GLY A 321 -29.51 -0.64 5.50
CA GLY A 321 -30.72 -0.93 6.28
C GLY A 321 -31.82 0.13 6.11
N ALA A 322 -32.76 0.15 7.05
CA ALA A 322 -33.87 1.10 7.07
C ALA A 322 -33.41 2.52 7.44
N GLU A 323 -34.18 3.53 7.04
CA GLU A 323 -33.88 4.93 7.38
C GLU A 323 -33.97 5.16 8.91
N GLY A 324 -33.04 5.93 9.46
CA GLY A 324 -32.97 6.22 10.91
C GLY A 324 -32.24 5.17 11.75
N HIS A 325 -31.70 4.11 11.12
CA HIS A 325 -31.02 3.01 11.83
C HIS A 325 -29.48 3.12 11.81
N SER A 326 -28.94 4.28 11.43
CA SER A 326 -27.49 4.58 11.50
C SER A 326 -27.10 5.05 12.90
N THR A 327 -27.29 4.20 13.92
CA THR A 327 -27.00 4.52 15.33
C THR A 327 -25.99 3.55 15.93
N ILE A 328 -25.28 3.98 16.98
CA ILE A 328 -24.33 3.11 17.69
C ILE A 328 -25.05 1.90 18.34
N ASP A 329 -26.27 2.09 18.83
CA ASP A 329 -27.09 1.00 19.38
C ASP A 329 -27.46 -0.05 18.35
N GLN A 330 -27.80 0.40 17.13
CA GLN A 330 -28.09 -0.53 16.04
C GLN A 330 -26.84 -1.29 15.64
N LEU A 331 -25.66 -0.67 15.62
CA LEU A 331 -24.40 -1.37 15.39
C LEU A 331 -24.16 -2.46 16.44
N GLY A 332 -24.49 -2.22 17.71
CA GLY A 332 -24.43 -3.24 18.77
C GLY A 332 -25.36 -4.45 18.48
N SER A 333 -26.58 -4.17 18.00
CA SER A 333 -27.53 -5.21 17.57
C SER A 333 -27.02 -5.99 16.34
N ASP A 334 -26.36 -5.32 15.41
CA ASP A 334 -25.77 -5.93 14.23
C ASP A 334 -24.61 -6.85 14.60
N LEU A 335 -23.73 -6.39 15.50
CA LEU A 335 -22.60 -7.19 16.00
C LEU A 335 -23.10 -8.47 16.70
N GLU A 336 -24.19 -8.37 17.48
CA GLU A 336 -24.83 -9.55 18.07
C GLU A 336 -25.27 -10.56 17.00
N ARG A 337 -25.86 -10.10 15.89
CA ARG A 337 -26.24 -10.96 14.76
C ARG A 337 -25.04 -11.57 14.04
N VAL A 338 -23.98 -10.80 13.84
CA VAL A 338 -22.73 -11.29 13.25
C VAL A 338 -22.11 -12.38 14.13
N ILE A 339 -22.03 -12.18 15.45
CA ILE A 339 -21.53 -13.19 16.40
C ILE A 339 -22.39 -14.44 16.34
N ALA A 340 -23.72 -14.31 16.41
CA ALA A 340 -24.62 -15.46 16.37
C ALA A 340 -24.49 -16.29 15.09
N ALA A 341 -24.18 -15.66 13.95
CA ALA A 341 -24.06 -16.34 12.66
C ALA A 341 -22.66 -16.88 12.37
N ALA A 342 -21.61 -16.12 12.71
CA ALA A 342 -20.22 -16.42 12.34
C ALA A 342 -19.39 -17.01 13.48
N ALA A 343 -19.82 -16.87 14.74
CA ALA A 343 -19.15 -17.40 15.92
C ALA A 343 -20.18 -17.86 16.99
N PRO A 344 -21.06 -18.82 16.67
CA PRO A 344 -22.15 -19.22 17.57
C PRO A 344 -21.68 -19.85 18.87
N ASP A 345 -20.50 -20.48 18.88
CA ASP A 345 -19.96 -21.24 19.99
C ASP A 345 -18.53 -20.81 20.35
N GLY A 346 -18.07 -21.20 21.54
CA GLY A 346 -16.71 -20.95 22.02
C GLY A 346 -16.46 -19.52 22.56
N PRO A 347 -15.26 -19.29 23.11
CA PRO A 347 -14.88 -17.98 23.63
C PRO A 347 -14.65 -16.96 22.52
N LEU A 348 -14.76 -15.69 22.88
CA LEU A 348 -14.69 -14.53 21.99
C LEU A 348 -13.63 -13.54 22.46
N VAL A 349 -12.94 -12.94 21.50
CA VAL A 349 -12.13 -11.75 21.71
C VAL A 349 -12.70 -10.65 20.83
N LEU A 350 -13.20 -9.56 21.43
CA LEU A 350 -13.84 -8.48 20.69
C LEU A 350 -12.88 -7.32 20.49
N VAL A 351 -12.62 -6.91 19.25
CA VAL A 351 -11.70 -5.81 18.94
C VAL A 351 -12.40 -4.75 18.10
N GLY A 352 -12.42 -3.51 18.60
CA GLY A 352 -13.11 -2.40 17.96
C GLY A 352 -12.21 -1.18 17.79
N HIS A 353 -12.15 -0.64 16.57
CA HIS A 353 -11.46 0.62 16.28
C HIS A 353 -12.45 1.76 16.16
N SER A 354 -12.20 2.88 16.83
CA SER A 354 -13.02 4.10 16.68
C SER A 354 -14.50 3.77 16.87
N MET A 355 -15.37 4.01 15.88
CA MET A 355 -16.78 3.59 15.89
C MET A 355 -16.97 2.09 16.23
N GLY A 356 -16.10 1.19 15.79
CA GLY A 356 -16.15 -0.22 16.14
C GLY A 356 -15.95 -0.49 17.63
N GLY A 357 -15.21 0.35 18.35
CA GLY A 357 -15.11 0.27 19.82
C GLY A 357 -16.43 0.68 20.49
N MET A 358 -17.11 1.70 19.94
CA MET A 358 -18.44 2.12 20.38
C MET A 358 -19.47 1.01 20.15
N THR A 359 -19.39 0.33 19.01
CA THR A 359 -20.20 -0.85 18.66
C THR A 359 -20.05 -1.98 19.69
N VAL A 360 -18.82 -2.26 20.13
CA VAL A 360 -18.55 -3.28 21.17
C VAL A 360 -19.15 -2.86 22.52
N MET A 361 -19.10 -1.58 22.88
CA MET A 361 -19.74 -1.08 24.11
C MET A 361 -21.28 -1.16 24.02
N ALA A 362 -21.86 -0.87 22.86
CA ALA A 362 -23.30 -1.01 22.63
C ALA A 362 -23.77 -2.48 22.68
N LEU A 363 -22.95 -3.42 22.19
CA LEU A 363 -23.22 -4.85 22.40
C LEU A 363 -23.26 -5.19 23.89
N ALA A 364 -22.33 -4.67 24.69
CA ALA A 364 -22.28 -4.94 26.13
C ALA A 364 -23.48 -4.36 26.89
N ASP A 365 -23.93 -3.16 26.50
CA ASP A 365 -25.13 -2.54 27.05
C ASP A 365 -26.38 -3.38 26.74
N ARG A 366 -26.49 -3.84 25.50
CA ARG A 366 -27.63 -4.62 24.99
C ARG A 366 -27.67 -6.04 25.54
N ASN A 367 -26.55 -6.75 25.48
CA ASN A 367 -26.44 -8.15 25.85
C ASN A 367 -25.24 -8.38 26.80
N PRO A 368 -25.37 -7.94 28.06
CA PRO A 368 -24.30 -8.08 29.03
C PRO A 368 -24.06 -9.54 29.44
N ALA A 369 -25.02 -10.46 29.20
CA ALA A 369 -24.85 -11.88 29.45
C ALA A 369 -23.88 -12.50 28.45
N LEU A 370 -24.03 -12.21 27.15
CA LEU A 370 -23.09 -12.67 26.11
C LEU A 370 -21.64 -12.26 26.44
N VAL A 371 -21.44 -11.01 26.89
CA VAL A 371 -20.12 -10.53 27.28
C VAL A 371 -19.57 -11.31 28.48
N ARG A 372 -20.34 -11.45 29.55
CA ARG A 372 -19.88 -12.15 30.76
C ARG A 372 -19.61 -13.64 30.54
N ASP A 373 -20.38 -14.27 29.66
CA ASP A 373 -20.37 -15.72 29.51
C ASP A 373 -19.42 -16.21 28.42
N ARG A 374 -19.09 -15.36 27.43
CA ARG A 374 -18.31 -15.77 26.25
C ARG A 374 -17.14 -14.86 25.89
N VAL A 375 -17.03 -13.64 26.41
CA VAL A 375 -15.93 -12.73 26.01
C VAL A 375 -14.79 -12.84 27.01
N ASP A 376 -13.67 -13.40 26.56
CA ASP A 376 -12.48 -13.60 27.39
C ASP A 376 -11.56 -12.37 27.35
N ALA A 377 -11.52 -11.67 26.21
CA ALA A 377 -10.76 -10.43 26.05
C ALA A 377 -11.46 -9.36 25.19
N VAL A 378 -11.13 -8.09 25.43
CA VAL A 378 -11.63 -6.93 24.67
C VAL A 378 -10.52 -5.93 24.33
N GLY A 379 -10.46 -5.50 23.07
CA GLY A 379 -9.53 -4.49 22.57
C GLY A 379 -10.26 -3.22 22.12
N PHE A 380 -10.05 -2.11 22.82
CA PHE A 380 -10.54 -0.78 22.46
C PHE A 380 -9.42 0.03 21.81
N VAL A 381 -9.49 0.23 20.49
CA VAL A 381 -8.42 0.86 19.71
C VAL A 381 -8.86 2.25 19.22
N SER A 382 -8.17 3.31 19.63
CA SER A 382 -8.44 4.71 19.21
C SER A 382 -9.94 5.06 19.24
N THR A 383 -10.63 4.75 20.35
CA THR A 383 -12.08 4.90 20.49
C THR A 383 -12.46 5.79 21.68
N SER A 384 -13.76 6.03 21.85
CA SER A 384 -14.36 6.84 22.92
C SER A 384 -15.59 6.15 23.48
N ALA A 385 -15.74 6.18 24.81
CA ALA A 385 -16.96 5.74 25.49
C ALA A 385 -18.08 6.79 25.49
N GLY A 386 -17.82 8.00 24.99
CA GLY A 386 -18.78 9.09 24.91
C GLY A 386 -18.71 10.11 26.04
N GLY A 387 -19.71 11.00 26.11
CA GLY A 387 -19.81 12.09 27.09
C GLY A 387 -19.56 13.51 26.53
N ASP A 388 -19.61 14.52 27.43
CA ASP A 388 -19.49 15.94 27.07
C ASP A 388 -18.19 16.24 26.30
N GLY A 389 -18.32 16.75 25.07
CA GLY A 389 -17.16 17.19 24.27
C GLY A 389 -16.63 16.18 23.25
N MET A 390 -17.40 15.16 22.85
CA MET A 390 -17.05 14.30 21.70
C MET A 390 -16.84 15.12 20.41
N ILE A 391 -17.60 16.21 20.25
CA ILE A 391 -17.25 17.29 19.32
C ILE A 391 -16.24 18.23 19.99
N SER A 392 -15.06 17.70 20.30
CA SER A 392 -13.90 18.55 20.51
C SER A 392 -13.47 19.12 19.15
N LEU A 393 -12.56 20.09 19.19
CA LEU A 393 -12.01 20.81 18.02
C LEU A 393 -11.57 19.89 16.85
N GLY A 394 -11.33 18.59 17.10
CA GLY A 394 -10.95 17.56 16.11
C GLY A 394 -12.09 17.04 15.24
N PHE A 395 -13.20 16.57 15.83
CA PHE A 395 -14.36 16.05 15.07
C PHE A 395 -15.06 17.15 14.26
N GLY A 396 -15.14 18.37 14.81
CA GLY A 396 -15.61 19.56 14.08
C GLY A 396 -14.71 19.98 12.91
N ARG A 397 -13.40 19.72 12.97
CA ARG A 397 -12.46 19.93 11.85
C ARG A 397 -12.57 18.85 10.78
N MET A 398 -12.87 17.61 11.16
CA MET A 398 -13.23 16.54 10.22
C MET A 398 -14.55 16.87 9.50
N LEU A 399 -15.59 17.29 10.24
CA LEU A 399 -16.83 17.83 9.67
C LEU A 399 -16.56 19.01 8.71
N GLY A 400 -15.62 19.89 9.07
CA GLY A 400 -15.14 20.98 8.22
C GLY A 400 -14.42 20.52 6.94
N ALA A 401 -13.65 19.43 7.00
CA ALA A 401 -13.02 18.80 5.84
C ALA A 401 -14.05 18.10 4.93
N THR A 402 -15.08 17.50 5.52
CA THR A 402 -16.24 16.96 4.82
C THR A 402 -17.07 18.07 4.17
N LEU A 403 -17.20 19.24 4.80
CA LEU A 403 -17.82 20.45 4.23
C LEU A 403 -16.96 21.09 3.12
N LEU A 404 -15.63 21.03 3.20
CA LEU A 404 -14.73 21.47 2.11
C LEU A 404 -14.86 20.62 0.84
N ARG A 405 -15.46 19.43 0.94
CA ARG A 405 -15.77 18.56 -0.21
C ARG A 405 -16.76 19.21 -1.18
N PHE A 406 -17.65 20.09 -0.70
CA PHE A 406 -18.56 20.88 -1.52
C PHE A 406 -18.86 22.20 -0.82
N GLY A 407 -18.29 23.31 -1.30
CA GLY A 407 -18.52 24.64 -0.71
C GLY A 407 -20.02 24.96 -0.50
N PRO A 408 -20.35 25.84 0.45
CA PRO A 408 -21.70 25.99 1.02
C PRO A 408 -22.83 26.31 0.02
N GLY A 409 -22.52 26.73 -1.22
CA GLY A 409 -23.50 26.98 -2.28
C GLY A 409 -23.97 25.75 -3.06
N VAL A 410 -23.36 24.57 -2.87
CA VAL A 410 -23.62 23.36 -3.69
C VAL A 410 -24.76 22.50 -3.13
N LEU A 411 -24.93 22.45 -1.81
CA LEU A 411 -26.00 21.69 -1.14
C LEU A 411 -27.42 22.22 -1.43
N ALA A 412 -27.56 23.50 -1.78
CA ALA A 412 -28.87 24.11 -2.03
C ALA A 412 -29.46 23.86 -3.43
N ASN A 413 -28.72 23.28 -4.39
CA ASN A 413 -29.14 23.19 -5.80
C ASN A 413 -29.13 21.78 -6.40
N LEU A 414 -28.92 20.74 -5.59
CA LEU A 414 -28.67 19.37 -6.06
C LEU A 414 -29.90 18.44 -6.02
N ALA A 415 -31.10 18.98 -6.22
CA ALA A 415 -32.30 18.20 -6.53
C ALA A 415 -32.75 18.34 -8.01
N ALA A 416 -32.11 19.21 -8.82
CA ALA A 416 -32.70 19.63 -10.10
C ALA A 416 -31.93 19.22 -11.37
N ARG A 417 -30.68 18.74 -11.32
CA ARG A 417 -29.90 18.48 -12.55
C ARG A 417 -28.96 17.28 -12.45
N GLN A 418 -29.54 16.09 -12.44
CA GLN A 418 -28.85 14.80 -12.30
C GLN A 418 -28.11 14.31 -13.58
N ARG A 419 -27.91 15.13 -14.61
CA ARG A 419 -27.46 14.64 -15.94
C ARG A 419 -26.23 15.26 -16.55
N GLN A 420 -25.55 16.15 -15.86
CA GLN A 420 -24.32 16.72 -16.37
C GLN A 420 -23.33 16.77 -15.21
N TRP A 421 -22.11 16.30 -15.45
CA TRP A 421 -20.84 16.64 -14.79
C TRP A 421 -19.94 15.41 -14.64
N SER A 422 -19.09 15.17 -15.64
CA SER A 422 -18.03 14.16 -15.63
C SER A 422 -16.61 14.73 -15.84
N ALA A 423 -16.40 16.05 -15.64
CA ALA A 423 -15.14 16.70 -16.05
C ALA A 423 -14.29 17.36 -14.94
N ALA A 424 -14.61 17.22 -13.64
CA ALA A 424 -13.94 17.99 -12.57
C ALA A 424 -13.20 17.18 -11.48
N ARG A 425 -12.75 15.94 -11.75
CA ARG A 425 -12.19 15.01 -10.73
C ARG A 425 -10.65 14.95 -10.62
N SER A 426 -9.90 15.86 -11.23
CA SER A 426 -8.41 15.78 -11.24
C SER A 426 -7.68 16.82 -10.38
N VAL A 427 -8.37 17.84 -9.86
CA VAL A 427 -7.76 18.90 -9.03
C VAL A 427 -8.03 18.71 -7.52
N GLY A 428 -9.03 17.90 -7.15
CA GLY A 428 -9.34 17.60 -5.73
C GLY A 428 -8.40 16.59 -5.05
N ARG A 429 -7.79 15.68 -5.82
CA ARG A 429 -7.07 14.50 -5.30
C ARG A 429 -5.82 14.79 -4.47
N ASP A 430 -5.12 15.89 -4.75
CA ASP A 430 -3.90 16.28 -4.01
C ASP A 430 -4.24 16.94 -2.66
N VAL A 431 -5.41 17.58 -2.56
CA VAL A 431 -5.94 18.14 -1.31
C VAL A 431 -6.54 17.02 -0.44
N GLU A 432 -7.21 16.06 -1.06
CA GLU A 432 -7.81 14.88 -0.43
C GLU A 432 -6.74 14.00 0.26
N SER A 433 -5.64 13.67 -0.44
CA SER A 433 -4.54 12.88 0.12
C SER A 433 -3.85 13.58 1.30
N TYR A 434 -3.72 14.92 1.22
CA TYR A 434 -3.18 15.74 2.29
C TYR A 434 -4.09 15.81 3.53
N LEU A 435 -5.41 15.78 3.36
CA LEU A 435 -6.36 15.75 4.47
C LEU A 435 -6.36 14.38 5.15
N VAL A 436 -6.34 13.28 4.39
CA VAL A 436 -6.20 11.92 4.94
C VAL A 436 -4.89 11.79 5.70
N GLU A 437 -3.76 12.21 5.12
CA GLU A 437 -2.46 12.15 5.81
C GLU A 437 -2.46 12.96 7.11
N ARG A 438 -3.11 14.12 7.14
CA ARG A 438 -3.11 15.03 8.28
C ARG A 438 -4.01 14.62 9.45
N PHE A 439 -5.11 13.91 9.19
CA PHE A 439 -6.07 13.54 10.23
C PHE A 439 -5.99 12.06 10.61
N SER A 440 -5.42 11.20 9.75
CA SER A 440 -5.34 9.77 9.98
C SER A 440 -4.01 9.31 10.59
N PHE A 441 -2.89 9.99 10.29
CA PHE A 441 -1.54 9.53 10.65
C PHE A 441 -0.72 10.62 11.37
N ALA A 442 0.14 10.24 12.31
CA ALA A 442 1.04 11.16 13.01
C ALA A 442 2.53 11.00 12.63
N SER A 443 2.83 9.93 11.90
CA SER A 443 4.13 9.58 11.33
C SER A 443 3.99 9.26 9.83
N PRO A 444 5.08 9.36 9.05
CA PRO A 444 5.09 8.95 7.64
C PRO A 444 4.67 7.49 7.50
N VAL A 445 3.71 7.25 6.61
CA VAL A 445 3.28 5.92 6.16
C VAL A 445 3.48 5.81 4.65
N SER A 446 3.44 4.58 4.13
CA SER A 446 3.57 4.35 2.69
C SER A 446 2.46 5.06 1.91
N ALA A 447 2.76 5.53 0.71
CA ALA A 447 1.75 6.10 -0.18
C ALA A 447 0.63 5.08 -0.50
N GLU A 448 0.92 3.78 -0.43
CA GLU A 448 -0.06 2.72 -0.57
C GLU A 448 -1.01 2.64 0.62
N THR A 449 -0.49 2.76 1.85
CA THR A 449 -1.32 2.85 3.07
C THR A 449 -2.23 4.08 3.02
N VAL A 450 -1.70 5.23 2.58
CA VAL A 450 -2.52 6.45 2.39
C VAL A 450 -3.62 6.21 1.36
N ARG A 451 -3.30 5.61 0.20
CA ARG A 451 -4.30 5.29 -0.83
C ARG A 451 -5.34 4.31 -0.33
N PHE A 452 -4.91 3.23 0.34
CA PHE A 452 -5.81 2.22 0.89
C PHE A 452 -6.78 2.82 1.91
N ALA A 453 -6.28 3.63 2.84
CA ALA A 453 -7.12 4.36 3.79
C ALA A 453 -8.06 5.35 3.08
N ALA A 454 -7.55 6.08 2.08
CA ALA A 454 -8.34 7.03 1.32
C ALA A 454 -9.44 6.35 0.48
N ASP A 455 -9.20 5.17 -0.09
CA ASP A 455 -10.17 4.42 -0.88
C ASP A 455 -11.36 3.97 -0.02
N MET A 456 -11.11 3.51 1.22
CA MET A 456 -12.18 3.21 2.17
C MET A 456 -12.96 4.48 2.57
N LEU A 457 -12.24 5.54 2.97
CA LEU A 457 -12.82 6.81 3.38
C LEU A 457 -13.67 7.47 2.29
N MET A 458 -13.23 7.37 1.03
CA MET A 458 -13.92 7.96 -0.12
C MET A 458 -14.99 7.04 -0.70
N GLY A 459 -14.89 5.74 -0.47
CA GLY A 459 -15.85 4.72 -0.94
C GLY A 459 -17.18 4.73 -0.18
N THR A 460 -17.21 5.33 1.01
CA THR A 460 -18.45 5.43 1.82
C THR A 460 -19.40 6.47 1.22
N ASP A 461 -20.68 6.10 1.06
CA ASP A 461 -21.71 6.99 0.50
C ASP A 461 -21.93 8.22 1.40
N LEU A 462 -22.03 9.41 0.79
CA LEU A 462 -22.25 10.67 1.52
C LEU A 462 -23.53 10.67 2.35
N LYS A 463 -24.56 9.91 1.94
CA LYS A 463 -25.77 9.73 2.75
C LYS A 463 -25.45 8.98 4.04
N VAL A 464 -24.70 7.88 3.95
CA VAL A 464 -24.27 7.10 5.13
C VAL A 464 -23.41 7.96 6.04
N VAL A 465 -22.49 8.74 5.46
CA VAL A 465 -21.69 9.72 6.21
C VAL A 465 -22.62 10.64 7.02
N ALA A 466 -23.58 11.29 6.37
CA ALA A 466 -24.49 12.22 7.02
C ALA A 466 -25.39 11.55 8.08
N ASP A 467 -25.91 10.36 7.80
CA ASP A 467 -26.84 9.64 8.67
C ASP A 467 -26.21 9.25 10.02
N PHE A 468 -24.90 9.01 10.07
CA PHE A 468 -24.18 8.64 11.30
C PHE A 468 -23.73 9.84 12.15
N LEU A 469 -23.75 11.08 11.63
CA LEU A 469 -23.28 12.23 12.40
C LEU A 469 -24.04 12.44 13.72
N PRO A 470 -25.39 12.38 13.76
CA PRO A 470 -26.14 12.50 15.01
C PRO A 470 -25.81 11.38 16.01
N ALA A 471 -25.52 10.18 15.51
CA ALA A 471 -25.21 9.04 16.37
C ALA A 471 -23.93 9.24 17.20
N PHE A 472 -22.97 10.04 16.72
CA PHE A 472 -21.80 10.40 17.51
C PHE A 472 -22.11 11.48 18.54
N GLU A 473 -23.06 12.38 18.27
CA GLU A 473 -23.49 13.38 19.27
C GLU A 473 -24.20 12.72 20.45
N ASP A 474 -25.03 11.72 20.16
CA ASP A 474 -25.84 11.02 21.16
C ASP A 474 -25.10 9.84 21.84
N HIS A 475 -23.87 9.50 21.41
CA HIS A 475 -23.16 8.35 21.93
C HIS A 475 -22.64 8.58 23.36
N ASP A 476 -23.13 7.78 24.30
CA ASP A 476 -22.57 7.60 25.64
C ASP A 476 -22.81 6.17 26.10
N LYS A 477 -21.73 5.40 26.24
CA LYS A 477 -21.73 4.00 26.70
C LYS A 477 -20.78 3.79 27.88
N ARG A 478 -20.49 4.83 28.65
CA ARG A 478 -19.67 4.71 29.86
C ARG A 478 -20.28 3.73 30.88
N ASP A 479 -21.60 3.71 30.99
CA ASP A 479 -22.33 2.81 31.90
C ASP A 479 -22.29 1.34 31.47
N ALA A 480 -21.94 1.06 30.21
CA ALA A 480 -21.79 -0.30 29.69
C ALA A 480 -20.40 -0.90 29.96
N LEU A 481 -19.38 -0.04 30.15
CA LEU A 481 -18.00 -0.48 30.36
C LEU A 481 -17.84 -1.44 31.56
N PRO A 482 -18.47 -1.24 32.74
CA PRO A 482 -18.33 -2.15 33.88
C PRO A 482 -18.69 -3.62 33.60
N VAL A 483 -19.45 -3.91 32.54
CA VAL A 483 -19.73 -5.27 32.08
C VAL A 483 -18.45 -6.05 31.75
N PHE A 484 -17.42 -5.34 31.26
CA PHE A 484 -16.10 -5.91 30.95
C PHE A 484 -15.18 -6.02 32.18
N GLY A 485 -15.63 -5.72 33.40
CA GLY A 485 -14.74 -5.65 34.58
C GLY A 485 -14.02 -6.95 34.96
N ARG A 486 -14.43 -8.09 34.39
CA ARG A 486 -13.79 -9.42 34.55
C ARG A 486 -13.10 -9.93 33.28
N VAL A 487 -13.18 -9.16 32.20
CA VAL A 487 -12.62 -9.48 30.88
C VAL A 487 -11.23 -8.85 30.80
N ASP A 488 -10.27 -9.55 30.21
CA ASP A 488 -8.97 -8.94 29.94
C ASP A 488 -9.13 -7.81 28.93
N ALA A 489 -8.74 -6.60 29.29
CA ALA A 489 -8.99 -5.40 28.47
C ALA A 489 -7.69 -4.74 28.04
N LEU A 490 -7.59 -4.41 26.75
CA LEU A 490 -6.57 -3.54 26.17
C LEU A 490 -7.22 -2.25 25.68
N VAL A 491 -6.70 -1.11 26.13
CA VAL A 491 -7.00 0.21 25.55
C VAL A 491 -5.74 0.69 24.84
N LEU A 492 -5.80 0.86 23.52
CA LEU A 492 -4.66 1.23 22.69
C LEU A 492 -4.98 2.48 21.87
N ASN A 493 -4.12 3.50 21.91
CA ASN A 493 -4.31 4.70 21.09
C ASN A 493 -2.99 5.33 20.63
N GLY A 494 -3.06 6.15 19.58
CA GLY A 494 -1.96 7.03 19.20
C GLY A 494 -1.92 8.30 20.04
N GLU A 495 -0.72 8.78 20.38
CA GLU A 495 -0.55 10.07 21.07
C GLU A 495 -0.94 11.26 20.18
N GLY A 496 -0.75 11.14 18.87
CA GLY A 496 -1.10 12.13 17.86
C GLY A 496 -2.53 11.98 17.32
N ASP A 497 -3.37 11.15 17.93
CA ASP A 497 -4.77 11.00 17.53
C ASP A 497 -5.53 12.30 17.77
N VAL A 498 -6.00 12.92 16.68
CA VAL A 498 -6.76 14.18 16.73
C VAL A 498 -8.27 13.96 16.66
N LEU A 499 -8.72 12.75 16.31
CA LEU A 499 -10.13 12.41 16.17
C LEU A 499 -10.69 11.88 17.47
N THR A 500 -9.96 10.96 18.11
CA THR A 500 -10.21 10.47 19.47
C THR A 500 -8.96 10.70 20.30
N PRO A 501 -8.71 11.94 20.76
CA PRO A 501 -7.55 12.26 21.58
C PRO A 501 -7.35 11.29 22.76
N PRO A 502 -6.10 11.09 23.23
CA PRO A 502 -5.80 10.12 24.29
C PRO A 502 -6.66 10.21 25.56
N ASP A 503 -7.23 11.38 25.87
CA ASP A 503 -8.15 11.60 27.00
C ASP A 503 -9.41 10.73 26.91
N HIS A 504 -9.88 10.40 25.69
CA HIS A 504 -11.00 9.48 25.49
C HIS A 504 -10.64 8.05 25.89
N SER A 505 -9.42 7.61 25.56
CA SER A 505 -8.90 6.31 25.99
C SER A 505 -8.65 6.29 27.50
N GLN A 506 -8.16 7.39 28.07
CA GLN A 506 -8.04 7.54 29.52
C GLN A 506 -9.39 7.41 30.23
N ALA A 507 -10.45 8.02 29.71
CA ALA A 507 -11.79 7.90 30.28
C ALA A 507 -12.32 6.46 30.29
N ILE A 508 -11.94 5.62 29.31
CA ILE A 508 -12.26 4.18 29.32
C ILE A 508 -11.50 3.47 30.45
N VAL A 509 -10.20 3.75 30.58
CA VAL A 509 -9.32 3.16 31.61
C VAL A 509 -9.76 3.56 33.02
N ASP A 510 -10.29 4.77 33.20
CA ASP A 510 -10.78 5.24 34.49
C ASP A 510 -12.00 4.43 34.98
N VAL A 511 -12.80 3.89 34.06
CA VAL A 511 -13.94 3.00 34.37
C VAL A 511 -13.50 1.53 34.42
N LEU A 512 -12.48 1.15 33.64
CA LEU A 512 -11.89 -0.19 33.59
C LEU A 512 -10.45 -0.17 34.13
N PRO A 513 -10.25 -0.07 35.46
CA PRO A 513 -8.92 0.13 36.04
C PRO A 513 -7.98 -1.09 35.89
N ASN A 514 -8.52 -2.24 35.50
CA ASN A 514 -7.72 -3.43 35.18
C ASN A 514 -7.29 -3.49 33.71
N ALA A 515 -7.74 -2.55 32.88
CA ALA A 515 -7.35 -2.49 31.48
C ALA A 515 -5.87 -2.10 31.35
N GLU A 516 -5.17 -2.79 30.46
CA GLU A 516 -3.86 -2.36 30.00
C GLU A 516 -4.01 -1.14 29.10
N HIS A 517 -3.32 -0.05 29.41
CA HIS A 517 -3.34 1.17 28.60
C HIS A 517 -2.03 1.36 27.85
N VAL A 518 -2.09 1.24 26.52
CA VAL A 518 -0.93 1.40 25.64
C VAL A 518 -1.09 2.64 24.76
N VAL A 519 -0.09 3.51 24.80
CA VAL A 519 -0.04 4.69 23.93
C VAL A 519 1.17 4.66 23.02
N ILE A 520 0.93 4.66 21.71
CA ILE A 520 1.99 4.75 20.70
C ILE A 520 2.30 6.23 20.43
N THR A 521 3.47 6.67 20.86
CA THR A 521 3.86 8.10 20.91
C THR A 521 3.97 8.78 19.54
N ASP A 522 4.14 8.00 18.47
CA ASP A 522 4.27 8.47 17.10
C ASP A 522 3.18 7.93 16.17
N ALA A 523 1.97 7.70 16.72
CA ALA A 523 0.79 7.26 15.96
C ALA A 523 -0.37 8.28 16.02
N GLY A 524 -1.14 8.32 14.93
CA GLY A 524 -2.40 9.04 14.77
C GLY A 524 -3.60 8.13 14.99
N HIS A 525 -4.71 8.42 14.29
CA HIS A 525 -5.99 7.74 14.51
C HIS A 525 -6.05 6.33 13.89
N LEU A 526 -5.46 6.13 12.72
CA LEU A 526 -5.42 4.83 12.04
C LEU A 526 -4.20 4.01 12.49
N VAL A 527 -4.05 3.86 13.81
CA VAL A 527 -2.88 3.24 14.46
C VAL A 527 -2.60 1.81 13.98
N MET A 528 -3.63 1.05 13.60
CA MET A 528 -3.51 -0.31 13.09
C MET A 528 -2.91 -0.40 11.67
N LEU A 529 -3.10 0.65 10.86
CA LEU A 529 -2.48 0.79 9.54
C LEU A 529 -1.15 1.52 9.64
N GLU A 530 -1.02 2.43 10.60
CA GLU A 530 0.19 3.22 10.81
C GLU A 530 1.31 2.39 11.42
N HIS A 531 1.02 1.65 12.48
CA HIS A 531 1.97 0.85 13.25
C HIS A 531 1.50 -0.61 13.41
N PRO A 532 1.31 -1.34 12.29
CA PRO A 532 0.67 -2.66 12.30
C PRO A 532 1.37 -3.65 13.23
N ALA A 533 2.70 -3.79 13.14
CA ALA A 533 3.45 -4.74 13.96
C ALA A 533 3.35 -4.47 15.48
N LEU A 534 3.24 -3.19 15.88
CA LEU A 534 3.05 -2.84 17.30
C LEU A 534 1.64 -3.21 17.75
N VAL A 535 0.62 -2.89 16.95
CA VAL A 535 -0.77 -3.26 17.25
C VAL A 535 -0.95 -4.77 17.28
N ASP A 536 -0.36 -5.50 16.32
CA ASP A 536 -0.38 -6.97 16.26
C ASP A 536 0.22 -7.57 17.54
N ALA A 537 1.39 -7.09 17.97
CA ALA A 537 2.03 -7.56 19.19
C ALA A 537 1.17 -7.33 20.45
N GLN A 538 0.49 -6.19 20.56
CA GLN A 538 -0.39 -5.92 21.70
C GLN A 538 -1.67 -6.75 21.67
N LEU A 539 -2.26 -6.96 20.49
CA LEU A 539 -3.45 -7.80 20.35
C LEU A 539 -3.15 -9.28 20.61
N LEU A 540 -2.02 -9.79 20.12
CA LEU A 540 -1.59 -11.16 20.41
C LEU A 540 -1.28 -11.33 21.91
N ALA A 541 -0.61 -10.36 22.53
CA ALA A 541 -0.38 -10.39 23.98
C ALA A 541 -1.68 -10.35 24.79
N LEU A 542 -2.70 -9.62 24.34
CA LEU A 542 -4.03 -9.64 24.94
C LEU A 542 -4.67 -11.02 24.85
N ILE A 543 -4.65 -11.64 23.67
CA ILE A 543 -5.23 -12.97 23.44
C ILE A 543 -4.50 -14.01 24.30
N ASP A 544 -3.18 -14.00 24.32
CA ASP A 544 -2.38 -14.94 25.10
C ASP A 544 -2.68 -14.84 26.61
N ARG A 545 -2.86 -13.62 27.14
CA ARG A 545 -3.21 -13.42 28.56
C ARG A 545 -4.56 -14.01 28.93
N ALA A 546 -5.55 -13.87 28.04
CA ALA A 546 -6.89 -14.36 28.28
C ALA A 546 -7.00 -15.90 28.21
N HIS A 547 -6.03 -16.58 27.58
CA HIS A 547 -6.10 -18.02 27.30
C HIS A 547 -4.99 -18.89 27.90
N VAL A 548 -3.95 -18.30 28.52
CA VAL A 548 -2.88 -19.04 29.21
C VAL A 548 -2.99 -18.86 30.73
N GLU A 549 -3.20 -19.95 31.47
CA GLU A 549 -3.44 -19.97 32.93
C GLU A 549 -2.33 -19.30 33.78
N GLU A 550 -1.11 -19.15 33.25
CA GLU A 550 0.05 -18.56 33.95
C GLU A 550 0.55 -17.24 33.32
N ALA A 551 -0.32 -16.50 32.61
CA ALA A 551 0.09 -15.22 32.06
C ALA A 551 0.33 -14.16 33.17
N PRO A 552 1.42 -13.39 33.13
CA PRO A 552 1.68 -12.35 34.11
C PRO A 552 0.59 -11.27 34.06
N ALA A 553 0.10 -10.86 35.23
CA ALA A 553 -0.89 -9.80 35.34
C ALA A 553 -0.40 -8.53 34.62
N PRO A 554 -1.30 -7.80 33.92
CA PRO A 554 -0.91 -6.64 33.14
C PRO A 554 -0.20 -5.60 34.01
N ALA A 555 0.78 -4.93 33.42
CA ALA A 555 1.45 -3.82 34.07
C ALA A 555 0.42 -2.72 34.38
N ARG A 556 0.24 -2.41 35.67
CA ARG A 556 -0.67 -1.34 36.08
C ARG A 556 -0.11 0.01 35.68
N GLY A 557 -0.85 0.74 34.85
CA GLY A 557 -0.54 2.10 34.42
C GLY A 557 -0.37 2.24 32.90
N ARG A 558 -0.25 3.49 32.45
CA ARG A 558 -0.08 3.82 31.03
C ARG A 558 1.32 3.48 30.55
N THR A 559 1.40 2.55 29.60
CA THR A 559 2.63 2.19 28.88
C THR A 559 2.76 3.05 27.63
N GLN A 560 3.92 3.69 27.45
CA GLN A 560 4.23 4.44 26.23
C GLN A 560 5.21 3.65 25.36
N ILE A 561 4.86 3.45 24.10
CA ILE A 561 5.69 2.75 23.11
C ILE A 561 6.07 3.74 22.00
N THR A 562 7.33 3.67 21.55
CA THR A 562 7.84 4.48 20.44
C THR A 562 8.49 3.56 19.42
N ASP A 563 8.14 3.71 18.14
CA ASP A 563 8.93 3.15 17.05
C ASP A 563 10.17 4.03 16.81
N LEU A 564 11.34 3.60 17.31
CA LEU A 564 12.59 4.36 17.19
C LEU A 564 13.06 4.49 15.73
N ALA A 565 12.78 3.49 14.88
CA ALA A 565 13.19 3.50 13.47
C ALA A 565 12.39 4.57 12.70
N ARG A 566 11.07 4.62 12.92
CA ARG A 566 10.21 5.66 12.34
C ARG A 566 10.46 7.03 12.94
N ARG A 567 10.68 7.15 14.26
CA ARG A 567 11.02 8.43 14.90
C ARG A 567 12.29 9.04 14.30
N HIS A 568 13.31 8.25 14.00
CA HIS A 568 14.51 8.73 13.28
C HIS A 568 14.19 9.21 11.85
N ALA A 569 13.36 8.49 11.10
CA ALA A 569 12.91 8.92 9.77
C ALA A 569 12.15 10.26 9.83
N VAL A 570 11.23 10.42 10.80
CA VAL A 570 10.50 11.68 11.06
C VAL A 570 11.45 12.83 11.39
N GLN A 571 12.44 12.60 12.23
CA GLN A 571 13.43 13.63 12.61
C GLN A 571 14.27 14.07 11.41
N LEU A 572 14.72 13.14 10.57
CA LEU A 572 15.46 13.45 9.34
C LEU A 572 14.61 14.26 8.34
N LEU A 573 13.31 13.93 8.19
CA LEU A 573 12.38 14.68 7.35
C LEU A 573 12.12 16.10 7.89
N ARG A 574 11.94 16.24 9.21
CA ARG A 574 11.78 17.55 9.87
C ARG A 574 13.03 18.41 9.73
N GLN A 575 14.22 17.83 9.88
CA GLN A 575 15.50 18.53 9.71
C GLN A 575 15.69 19.03 8.26
N LYS A 576 15.37 18.22 7.25
CA LYS A 576 15.38 18.64 5.83
C LYS A 576 14.43 19.82 5.56
N ARG A 577 13.20 19.79 6.09
CA ARG A 577 12.22 20.90 5.98
C ARG A 577 12.67 22.19 6.67
N THR A 578 13.32 22.11 7.84
CA THR A 578 13.88 23.28 8.53
C THR A 578 15.16 23.83 7.89
N GLY A 579 15.96 22.96 7.25
CA GLY A 579 17.13 23.36 6.48
C GLY A 579 16.80 24.18 5.23
N GLN A 580 15.73 23.81 4.51
CA GLN A 580 15.21 24.58 3.37
C GLN A 580 14.64 25.95 3.76
N LYS A 581 14.02 26.08 4.95
CA LYS A 581 13.52 27.39 5.43
C LYS A 581 14.64 28.35 5.80
N ARG A 582 15.78 27.86 6.30
CA ARG A 582 16.94 28.70 6.66
C ARG A 582 17.73 29.21 5.45
N THR A 583 17.76 28.47 4.33
CA THR A 583 18.41 28.91 3.09
C THR A 583 17.57 29.87 2.26
N GLY A 584 16.24 29.87 2.41
CA GLY A 584 15.32 30.77 1.72
C GLY A 584 15.25 32.22 2.26
N GLN A 585 15.80 32.50 3.46
CA GLN A 585 15.60 33.80 4.13
C GLN A 585 16.85 34.72 4.15
N LYS A 586 17.96 34.33 3.51
CA LYS A 586 19.15 35.18 3.35
C LYS A 586 19.48 35.43 1.89
N ARG A 587 18.62 36.16 1.16
CA ARG A 587 19.01 36.83 -0.10
C ARG A 587 17.98 37.85 -0.60
N THR A 588 17.60 38.80 0.25
CA THR A 588 16.95 40.03 -0.22
C THR A 588 17.40 41.24 0.59
N GLY A 589 18.21 42.09 -0.06
CA GLY A 589 18.19 43.53 0.18
C GLY A 589 19.24 44.10 1.13
N GLN A 590 20.42 44.46 0.60
CA GLN A 590 20.95 45.79 0.90
C GLN A 590 21.74 46.32 -0.31
N LYS A 591 21.07 47.21 -1.06
CA LYS A 591 21.64 48.04 -2.10
C LYS A 591 22.70 48.96 -1.47
N ARG A 592 23.89 48.98 -2.08
CA ARG A 592 24.88 50.04 -1.89
C ARG A 592 24.37 51.33 -2.53
N THR A 593 24.31 52.39 -1.75
CA THR A 593 24.41 53.79 -2.21
C THR A 593 25.41 54.47 -1.30
N GLY A 594 26.49 55.00 -1.88
CA GLY A 594 27.53 55.70 -1.16
C GLY A 594 27.17 57.15 -0.88
N GLN A 595 27.81 57.75 0.12
CA GLN A 595 28.54 59.00 -0.03
C GLN A 595 29.32 59.33 1.25
N GLU A 596 30.59 59.67 1.02
CA GLU A 596 31.34 60.78 1.62
C GLU A 596 31.72 60.83 3.13
N ARG A 597 33.03 61.12 3.27
CA ARG A 597 33.71 62.07 4.17
C ARG A 597 34.42 61.53 5.43
N THR A 598 35.73 61.84 5.41
CA THR A 598 36.59 62.32 6.51
C THR A 598 36.76 61.38 7.71
N GLY A 599 37.94 61.02 8.21
CA GLY A 599 39.24 61.66 8.23
C GLY A 599 39.90 61.22 9.54
N GLU A 600 41.23 61.19 9.56
CA GLU A 600 42.10 61.21 10.76
C GLU A 600 42.30 59.95 11.62
N ARG A 601 43.50 59.36 11.42
CA ARG A 601 44.58 59.14 12.40
C ARG A 601 44.21 58.92 13.89
N LYS A 602 44.63 57.76 14.42
CA LYS A 602 45.76 57.56 15.39
C LYS A 602 45.72 56.09 15.86
N GLN A 603 46.73 55.27 15.56
CA GLN A 603 47.99 55.06 16.30
C GLN A 603 47.86 54.35 17.66
N SER A 604 48.79 53.40 17.84
CA SER A 604 49.16 52.65 19.05
C SER A 604 48.21 51.51 19.44
N GLY A 605 48.65 50.31 19.78
CA GLY A 605 50.01 49.81 19.94
C GLY A 605 49.95 48.43 20.58
N THR A 606 50.63 47.48 19.95
CA THR A 606 51.57 46.53 20.57
C THR A 606 51.09 45.49 21.59
N LYS A 607 51.48 44.26 21.23
CA LYS A 607 51.92 43.11 22.05
C LYS A 607 50.84 42.17 22.58
N ASP A 608 50.67 41.05 21.85
CA ASP A 608 51.20 39.71 22.17
C ASP A 608 51.28 39.28 23.65
N PRO A 609 51.36 37.97 23.93
CA PRO A 609 50.40 36.90 23.60
C PRO A 609 50.20 35.97 24.82
N VAL A 610 49.29 35.00 24.72
CA VAL A 610 49.52 33.53 24.81
C VAL A 610 48.27 32.86 24.27
#